data_AF-B4QQK0-F1
#
_entry.id   AF-B4QQK0-F1
#
_cell.length_a   1.000
_cell.length_b   1.000
_cell.length_c   1.000
_cell.angle_alpha   90.00
_cell.angle_beta   90.00
_cell.angle_gamma   90.00
#
_symmetry.space_group_name_H-M   'P 1'
#
loop_
_entity.id
_entity.type
_entity.pdbx_description
1 polymer ?
#
loop_
_entity_poly.entity_id
_entity_poly.type
_entity_poly.pdbx_seq_one_letter_code
_entity_poly.pdbx_strand_id
1 'polypeptide(L)'
;MLVINSCRAASRWALRSLNLLSPIATRTFSTGLALKTKDVVNITFVRANGDKIKTSGKVGDSLLDVVVNNNVDLDGFGACEGTLTCSTCHLIFKTSDFEKLPDKPGDEELDMLDLAYELTDTSRLGCQITLSKDMEGLEVHVPSTINDARAA
;
A
#
# COMPACT_ATOMS: atom_id res chain seq x y z
N MET A 1 18.73 -93.49 20.60
CA MET A 1 17.36 -93.50 20.05
C MET A 1 17.36 -92.67 18.78
N LEU A 2 17.33 -93.30 17.59
CA LEU A 2 16.16 -93.38 16.68
C LEU A 2 15.67 -91.97 16.27
N VAL A 3 15.59 -91.54 15.01
CA VAL A 3 15.24 -92.27 13.78
C VAL A 3 15.22 -91.23 12.62
N ILE A 4 15.68 -91.64 11.41
CA ILE A 4 15.07 -91.47 10.05
C ILE A 4 14.29 -90.13 9.79
N ASN A 5 14.39 -89.39 8.68
CA ASN A 5 14.28 -89.85 7.30
C ASN A 5 14.51 -88.71 6.28
N SER A 6 14.91 -89.14 5.09
CA SER A 6 14.97 -88.43 3.82
C SER A 6 13.60 -87.87 3.37
N CYS A 7 13.58 -86.76 2.62
CA CYS A 7 13.09 -86.68 1.23
C CYS A 7 12.65 -85.25 0.78
N ARG A 8 13.19 -84.88 -0.39
CA ARG A 8 12.56 -84.24 -1.57
C ARG A 8 11.93 -82.84 -1.49
N ALA A 9 12.60 -81.95 -2.22
CA ALA A 9 12.15 -80.91 -3.15
C ALA A 9 10.64 -80.67 -3.35
N ALA A 10 10.25 -79.39 -3.44
CA ALA A 10 9.64 -78.82 -4.65
C ALA A 10 9.45 -77.29 -4.56
N SER A 11 9.69 -76.64 -5.71
CA SER A 11 9.04 -75.43 -6.23
C SER A 11 9.32 -74.09 -5.52
N ARG A 12 9.96 -73.12 -6.21
CA ARG A 12 9.28 -72.08 -7.02
C ARG A 12 8.06 -71.57 -6.24
N TRP A 13 8.01 -70.32 -5.81
CA TRP A 13 7.50 -69.24 -6.64
C TRP A 13 8.25 -67.92 -6.41
N ALA A 14 8.29 -67.14 -7.48
CA ALA A 14 8.71 -65.75 -7.53
C ALA A 14 7.99 -64.91 -6.46
N LEU A 15 8.63 -63.82 -6.05
CA LEU A 15 8.23 -62.47 -6.45
C LEU A 15 9.29 -61.47 -5.97
N ARG A 16 9.75 -60.65 -6.92
CA ARG A 16 10.69 -59.55 -6.73
C ARG A 16 10.05 -58.50 -5.83
N SER A 17 10.65 -58.26 -4.66
CA SER A 17 10.39 -57.03 -3.91
C SER A 17 11.30 -55.92 -4.45
N LEU A 18 10.69 -54.96 -5.15
CA LEU A 18 11.34 -53.72 -5.55
C LEU A 18 11.43 -52.82 -4.32
N ASN A 19 12.66 -52.57 -3.86
CA ASN A 19 12.94 -51.50 -2.90
C ASN A 19 12.69 -50.13 -3.58
N LEU A 20 11.55 -49.51 -3.30
CA LEU A 20 11.35 -48.07 -3.47
C LEU A 20 11.61 -47.37 -2.13
N LEU A 21 12.86 -46.99 -1.90
CA LEU A 21 13.20 -45.99 -0.90
C LEU A 21 12.96 -44.62 -1.52
N SER A 22 11.84 -44.00 -1.16
CA SER A 22 11.60 -42.58 -1.46
C SER A 22 12.39 -41.72 -0.46
N PRO A 23 13.17 -40.72 -0.91
CA PRO A 23 13.64 -39.68 0.00
C PRO A 23 12.46 -38.74 0.30
N ILE A 24 12.07 -38.67 1.56
CA ILE A 24 11.17 -37.64 2.07
C ILE A 24 11.90 -36.30 1.92
N ALA A 25 11.55 -35.55 0.88
CA ALA A 25 12.00 -34.19 0.68
C ALA A 25 11.40 -33.32 1.80
N THR A 26 12.20 -33.00 2.80
CA THR A 26 11.92 -31.93 3.76
C THR A 26 11.85 -30.61 3.00
N ARG A 27 10.62 -30.16 2.70
CA ARG A 27 10.36 -28.81 2.20
C ARG A 27 10.68 -27.82 3.32
N THR A 28 11.90 -27.31 3.34
CA THR A 28 12.24 -26.10 4.08
C THR A 28 11.46 -24.93 3.50
N PHE A 29 10.38 -24.56 4.17
CA PHE A 29 9.65 -23.32 3.91
C PHE A 29 10.53 -22.16 4.40
N SER A 30 11.33 -21.60 3.50
CA SER A 30 12.01 -20.34 3.75
C SER A 30 10.97 -19.24 3.60
N THR A 31 10.38 -18.81 4.72
CA THR A 31 9.69 -17.51 4.81
C THR A 31 10.73 -16.40 4.76
N GLY A 32 11.37 -16.25 3.60
CA GLY A 32 12.12 -15.03 3.26
C GLY A 32 11.12 -13.93 2.94
N LEU A 33 10.42 -13.41 3.95
CA LEU A 33 9.71 -12.15 3.80
C LEU A 33 10.80 -11.08 3.73
N ALA A 34 11.23 -10.76 2.51
CA ALA A 34 12.13 -9.65 2.26
C ALA A 34 11.50 -8.41 2.89
N LEU A 35 12.11 -7.91 3.98
CA LEU A 35 11.73 -6.66 4.62
C LEU A 35 11.89 -5.57 3.56
N LYS A 36 10.77 -5.18 2.95
CA LYS A 36 10.65 -4.03 2.06
C LYS A 36 11.10 -2.83 2.89
N THR A 37 12.31 -2.34 2.66
CA THR A 37 12.82 -1.12 3.29
C THR A 37 11.79 -0.04 2.98
N LYS A 38 11.07 0.41 4.01
CA LYS A 38 10.02 1.42 3.84
C LYS A 38 10.75 2.74 3.61
N ASP A 39 10.94 3.08 2.35
CA ASP A 39 11.51 4.36 1.99
C ASP A 39 10.58 5.46 2.53
N VAL A 40 11.17 6.41 3.27
CA VAL A 40 10.48 7.54 3.88
C VAL A 40 10.72 8.75 2.99
N VAL A 41 9.67 9.53 2.76
CA VAL A 41 9.67 10.72 1.90
C VAL A 41 9.25 11.93 2.74
N ASN A 42 9.91 13.07 2.57
CA ASN A 42 9.58 14.30 3.28
C ASN A 42 8.56 15.15 2.50
N ILE A 43 7.52 15.61 3.17
CA ILE A 43 6.45 16.45 2.60
C ILE A 43 6.21 17.65 3.50
N THR A 44 6.01 18.81 2.89
CA THR A 44 5.65 20.06 3.57
C THR A 44 4.24 20.48 3.20
N PHE A 45 3.37 20.61 4.20
CA PHE A 45 2.05 21.21 4.05
C PHE A 45 2.14 22.71 4.37
N VAL A 46 1.68 23.54 3.44
CA VAL A 46 1.65 25.00 3.60
C VAL A 46 0.21 25.41 3.83
N ARG A 47 -0.11 25.89 5.03
CA ARG A 47 -1.43 26.42 5.34
C ARG A 47 -1.67 27.75 4.61
N ALA A 48 -2.92 28.15 4.46
CA ALA A 48 -3.28 29.43 3.83
C ALA A 48 -2.72 30.67 4.53
N ASN A 49 -2.41 30.60 5.83
CA ASN A 49 -1.75 31.67 6.58
C ASN A 49 -0.22 31.74 6.32
N GLY A 50 0.33 30.80 5.54
CA GLY A 50 1.76 30.70 5.23
C GLY A 50 2.56 29.79 6.15
N ASP A 51 1.95 29.23 7.21
CA ASP A 51 2.64 28.30 8.11
C ASP A 51 3.00 27.02 7.38
N LYS A 52 4.26 26.58 7.56
CA LYS A 52 4.79 25.36 6.94
C LYS A 52 4.91 24.25 7.97
N ILE A 53 4.19 23.15 7.74
CA ILE A 53 4.25 21.95 8.58
C ILE A 53 5.05 20.89 7.84
N LYS A 54 6.23 20.56 8.36
CA LYS A 54 7.10 19.52 7.81
C LYS A 54 6.72 18.18 8.38
N THR A 55 6.57 17.19 7.52
CA THR A 55 6.14 15.84 7.85
C THR A 55 6.91 14.83 7.03
N SER A 56 6.80 13.56 7.41
CA SER A 56 7.36 12.46 6.64
C SER A 56 6.34 11.33 6.48
N GLY A 57 6.27 10.74 5.30
CA GLY A 57 5.39 9.62 4.97
C GLY A 57 6.17 8.44 4.43
N LYS A 58 5.58 7.23 4.49
CA LYS A 58 6.19 6.08 3.82
C LYS A 58 5.74 6.06 2.37
N VAL A 59 6.61 5.60 1.48
CA VAL A 59 6.21 5.29 0.10
C VAL A 59 5.05 4.29 0.12
N GLY A 60 3.98 4.62 -0.61
CA GLY A 60 2.73 3.87 -0.64
C GLY A 60 1.64 4.40 0.30
N ASP A 61 1.95 5.31 1.23
CA ASP A 61 0.93 6.01 2.02
C ASP A 61 0.27 7.11 1.15
N SER A 62 -1.02 7.38 1.35
CA SER A 62 -1.67 8.55 0.74
C SER A 62 -1.31 9.85 1.47
N LEU A 63 -1.48 11.02 0.86
CA LEU A 63 -1.29 12.29 1.58
C LEU A 63 -2.23 12.44 2.78
N LEU A 64 -3.42 11.83 2.73
CA LEU A 64 -4.32 11.73 3.88
C LEU A 64 -3.70 10.92 5.01
N ASP A 65 -3.13 9.76 4.71
CA ASP A 65 -2.47 8.93 5.70
C ASP A 65 -1.28 9.66 6.34
N VAL A 66 -0.54 10.47 5.57
CA VAL A 66 0.56 11.29 6.11
C VAL A 66 0.05 12.28 7.16
N VAL A 67 -1.03 12.98 6.87
CA VAL A 67 -1.66 13.95 7.78
C VAL A 67 -2.11 13.24 9.07
N VAL A 68 -2.84 12.12 8.94
CA VAL A 68 -3.38 11.38 10.08
C VAL A 68 -2.26 10.73 10.92
N ASN A 69 -1.31 10.05 10.28
CA ASN A 69 -0.25 9.31 10.96
C ASN A 69 0.76 10.23 11.67
N ASN A 70 0.91 11.47 11.20
CA ASN A 70 1.79 12.47 11.84
C ASN A 70 1.01 13.41 12.78
N ASN A 71 -0.29 13.18 13.00
CA ASN A 71 -1.16 14.05 13.80
C ASN A 71 -1.06 15.53 13.38
N VAL A 72 -1.02 15.77 12.07
CA VAL A 72 -1.01 17.12 11.52
C VAL A 72 -2.38 17.74 11.77
N ASP A 73 -2.37 18.85 12.48
CA ASP A 73 -3.57 19.62 12.77
C ASP A 73 -4.05 20.34 11.50
N LEU A 74 -5.01 19.77 10.78
CA LEU A 74 -5.71 20.39 9.65
C LEU A 74 -7.20 20.23 9.90
N ASP A 75 -7.83 21.29 10.41
CA ASP A 75 -9.24 21.28 10.83
C ASP A 75 -10.16 20.79 9.70
N GLY A 76 -10.89 19.70 9.92
CA GLY A 76 -11.86 19.17 8.96
C GLY A 76 -11.25 18.43 7.76
N PHE A 77 -9.93 18.28 7.70
CA PHE A 77 -9.26 17.59 6.59
C PHE A 77 -9.58 16.09 6.60
N GLY A 78 -10.01 15.56 5.45
CA GLY A 78 -10.23 14.11 5.29
C GLY A 78 -11.48 13.56 5.99
N ALA A 79 -12.55 14.35 6.13
CA ALA A 79 -13.80 13.98 6.81
C ALA A 79 -14.43 12.62 6.40
N CYS A 80 -14.26 12.20 5.14
CA CYS A 80 -14.76 10.92 4.64
C CYS A 80 -13.72 9.79 4.66
N GLU A 81 -12.57 9.98 5.30
CA GLU A 81 -11.53 8.94 5.46
C GLU A 81 -11.03 8.36 4.12
N GLY A 82 -11.06 9.16 3.05
CA GLY A 82 -10.55 8.75 1.74
C GLY A 82 -11.51 7.91 0.90
N THR A 83 -12.80 7.82 1.25
CA THR A 83 -13.79 7.05 0.47
C THR A 83 -14.32 7.78 -0.78
N LEU A 84 -13.70 8.90 -1.19
CA LEU A 84 -14.10 9.67 -2.39
C LEU A 84 -15.57 10.13 -2.35
N THR A 85 -16.06 10.52 -1.17
CA THR A 85 -17.43 11.03 -0.96
C THR A 85 -17.46 12.46 -0.41
N CYS A 86 -16.31 13.13 -0.43
CA CYS A 86 -16.12 14.49 0.06
C CYS A 86 -14.93 15.13 -0.66
N SER A 87 -14.84 16.47 -0.62
CA SER A 87 -13.71 17.24 -1.16
C SER A 87 -12.81 17.82 -0.06
N THR A 88 -12.95 17.35 1.18
CA THR A 88 -12.25 17.93 2.34
C THR A 88 -10.76 17.62 2.42
N CYS A 89 -10.28 16.74 1.54
CA CYS A 89 -8.86 16.44 1.37
C CYS A 89 -8.23 17.19 0.18
N HIS A 90 -8.90 18.22 -0.34
CA HIS A 90 -8.40 19.06 -1.42
C HIS A 90 -7.05 19.70 -1.07
N LEU A 91 -6.10 19.56 -1.98
CA LEU A 91 -4.76 20.15 -1.91
C LEU A 91 -4.40 20.79 -3.24
N ILE A 92 -3.62 21.86 -3.17
CA ILE A 92 -3.15 22.62 -4.35
C ILE A 92 -1.66 22.40 -4.50
N PHE A 93 -1.26 21.94 -5.69
CA PHE A 93 0.14 21.62 -6.00
C PHE A 93 0.79 22.77 -6.76
N LYS A 94 2.11 22.90 -6.65
CA LYS A 94 2.89 23.71 -7.59
C LYS A 94 2.85 23.05 -8.96
N THR A 95 2.82 23.85 -10.03
CA THR A 95 2.77 23.34 -11.42
C THR A 95 3.86 22.30 -11.70
N SER A 96 5.09 22.54 -11.22
CA SER A 96 6.24 21.63 -11.41
C SER A 96 6.08 20.29 -10.72
N ASP A 97 5.31 20.21 -9.64
CA ASP A 97 5.12 18.98 -8.87
C ASP A 97 3.84 18.26 -9.30
N PHE A 98 2.81 19.02 -9.71
CA PHE A 98 1.60 18.49 -10.32
C PHE A 98 1.91 17.70 -11.59
N GLU A 99 2.80 18.20 -12.47
CA GLU A 99 3.21 17.51 -13.70
C GLU A 99 3.96 16.19 -13.45
N LYS A 100 4.54 16.01 -12.25
CA LYS A 100 5.24 14.79 -11.85
C LYS A 100 4.35 13.77 -11.16
N LEU A 101 3.09 14.11 -10.86
CA LEU A 101 2.17 13.17 -10.26
C LEU A 101 1.96 11.98 -11.23
N PRO A 102 2.08 10.74 -10.75
CA PRO A 102 2.05 9.56 -11.61
C PRO A 102 0.70 9.37 -12.30
N ASP A 103 -0.38 9.74 -11.60
CA ASP A 103 -1.75 9.52 -12.03
C ASP A 103 -2.47 10.85 -12.27
N LYS A 104 -3.31 10.88 -13.31
CA LYS A 104 -4.26 11.97 -13.54
C LYS A 104 -5.51 11.79 -12.66
N PRO A 105 -6.25 12.87 -12.34
CA PRO A 105 -7.53 12.73 -11.66
C PRO A 105 -8.49 11.91 -12.53
N GLY A 106 -9.18 10.96 -11.90
CA GLY A 106 -10.28 10.22 -12.54
C GLY A 106 -11.58 11.02 -12.53
N ASP A 107 -12.57 10.59 -13.30
CA ASP A 107 -13.86 11.29 -13.43
C ASP A 107 -14.57 11.48 -12.08
N GLU A 108 -14.60 10.46 -11.23
CA GLU A 108 -15.19 10.56 -9.88
C GLU A 108 -14.45 11.58 -9.00
N GLU A 109 -13.12 11.66 -9.12
CA GLU A 109 -12.31 12.64 -8.39
C GLU A 109 -12.66 14.06 -8.86
N LEU A 110 -12.83 14.25 -10.17
CA LEU A 110 -13.20 15.54 -10.78
C LEU A 110 -14.60 15.98 -10.32
N ASP A 111 -15.57 15.07 -10.30
CA ASP A 111 -16.93 15.35 -9.82
C ASP A 111 -16.92 15.86 -8.36
N MET A 112 -16.04 15.30 -7.52
CA MET A 112 -15.88 15.79 -6.14
C MET A 112 -15.06 17.08 -6.06
N LEU A 113 -14.05 17.27 -6.91
CA LEU A 113 -13.26 18.51 -6.98
C LEU A 113 -14.10 19.71 -7.38
N ASP A 114 -15.15 19.54 -8.17
CA ASP A 114 -16.09 20.61 -8.53
C ASP A 114 -16.80 21.22 -7.31
N LEU A 115 -16.86 20.49 -6.19
CA LEU A 115 -17.43 20.95 -4.92
C LEU A 115 -16.36 21.59 -4.00
N ALA A 116 -15.09 21.59 -4.38
CA ALA A 116 -13.99 22.11 -3.58
C ALA A 116 -13.97 23.64 -3.55
N TYR A 117 -13.49 24.20 -2.43
CA TYR A 117 -13.27 25.63 -2.30
C TYR A 117 -11.95 26.03 -2.97
N GLU A 118 -11.88 27.20 -3.60
CA GLU A 118 -10.65 27.69 -4.25
C GLU A 118 -10.04 26.69 -5.26
N LEU A 119 -10.88 26.01 -6.06
CA LEU A 119 -10.41 25.05 -7.06
C LEU A 119 -9.46 25.71 -8.07
N THR A 120 -8.36 25.02 -8.39
CA THR A 120 -7.34 25.44 -9.36
C THR A 120 -7.01 24.31 -10.33
N ASP A 121 -6.33 24.62 -11.44
CA ASP A 121 -5.90 23.63 -12.43
C ASP A 121 -4.91 22.58 -11.86
N THR A 122 -4.23 22.90 -10.75
CA THR A 122 -3.27 22.01 -10.08
C THR A 122 -3.84 21.39 -8.80
N SER A 123 -5.17 21.38 -8.67
CA SER A 123 -5.88 20.81 -7.53
C SER A 123 -6.04 19.30 -7.66
N ARG A 124 -5.87 18.58 -6.55
CA ARG A 124 -6.15 17.14 -6.42
C ARG A 124 -6.76 16.84 -5.06
N LEU A 125 -7.44 15.70 -4.96
CA LEU A 125 -7.83 15.14 -3.67
C LEU A 125 -6.65 14.38 -3.07
N GLY A 126 -6.09 14.87 -1.98
CA GLY A 126 -4.91 14.29 -1.32
C GLY A 126 -5.07 12.83 -0.91
N CYS A 127 -6.30 12.37 -0.67
CA CYS A 127 -6.57 10.96 -0.38
C CYS A 127 -6.34 10.03 -1.59
N GLN A 128 -6.38 10.56 -2.82
CA GLN A 128 -6.11 9.79 -4.05
C GLN A 128 -4.64 9.83 -4.46
N ILE A 129 -3.81 10.67 -3.83
CA ILE A 129 -2.39 10.81 -4.17
C ILE A 129 -1.56 9.89 -3.28
N THR A 130 -0.94 8.89 -3.89
CA THR A 130 -0.03 7.95 -3.21
C THR A 130 1.42 8.45 -3.30
N LEU A 131 2.13 8.43 -2.18
CA LEU A 131 3.54 8.82 -2.14
C LEU A 131 4.43 7.87 -2.93
N SER A 132 5.26 8.46 -3.80
CA SER A 132 6.36 7.79 -4.50
C SER A 132 7.71 8.37 -4.06
N LYS A 133 8.82 7.68 -4.39
CA LYS A 133 10.17 8.13 -4.04
C LYS A 133 10.56 9.46 -4.70
N ASP A 134 9.94 9.77 -5.84
CA ASP A 134 10.24 10.96 -6.63
C ASP A 134 9.58 12.23 -6.05
N MET A 135 8.76 12.08 -5.00
CA MET A 135 8.08 13.17 -4.30
C MET A 135 8.87 13.71 -3.10
N GLU A 136 10.18 13.43 -3.02
CA GLU A 136 11.02 13.92 -1.94
C GLU A 136 11.08 15.45 -1.93
N GLY A 137 10.72 16.04 -0.78
CA GLY A 137 10.65 17.49 -0.61
C GLY A 137 9.42 18.14 -1.22
N LEU A 138 8.37 17.37 -1.54
CA LEU A 138 7.10 17.87 -2.05
C LEU A 138 6.53 18.95 -1.12
N GLU A 139 6.09 20.07 -1.70
CA GLU A 139 5.40 21.15 -1.00
C GLU A 139 3.98 21.28 -1.56
N VAL A 140 2.98 21.10 -0.70
CA VAL A 140 1.55 21.17 -1.04
C VAL A 140 0.88 22.27 -0.25
N HIS A 141 -0.03 23.00 -0.89
CA HIS A 141 -0.80 24.06 -0.28
C HIS A 141 -2.17 23.54 0.17
N VAL A 142 -2.55 23.88 1.40
CA VAL A 142 -3.87 23.61 1.97
C VAL A 142 -4.73 24.86 1.75
N PRO A 143 -5.93 24.75 1.14
CA PRO A 143 -6.83 25.88 0.91
C PRO A 143 -7.27 26.53 2.23
N SER A 144 -7.76 27.77 2.15
CA SER A 144 -8.09 28.57 3.34
C SER A 144 -9.28 28.04 4.13
N THR A 145 -10.21 27.40 3.42
CA THR A 145 -11.46 26.87 3.95
C THR A 145 -11.71 25.51 3.29
N ILE A 146 -12.40 24.63 4.02
CA ILE A 146 -12.77 23.32 3.54
C ILE A 146 -14.30 23.26 3.42
N ASN A 147 -14.80 22.69 2.32
CA ASN A 147 -16.22 22.44 2.14
C ASN A 147 -16.54 20.97 2.46
N ASP A 148 -17.20 20.71 3.60
CA ASP A 148 -17.74 19.39 3.89
C ASP A 148 -19.16 19.28 3.34
N ALA A 149 -19.28 18.75 2.12
CA ALA A 149 -20.57 18.55 1.45
C ALA A 149 -21.55 17.66 2.24
N ARG A 150 -21.10 16.89 3.24
CA ARG A 150 -21.97 16.08 4.12
C ARG A 150 -22.63 16.89 5.23
N ALA A 151 -22.07 18.05 5.55
CA ALA A 151 -22.55 18.94 6.61
C ALA A 151 -23.58 19.96 6.10
N ALA A 152 -23.88 19.97 4.79
CA ALA A 152 -24.79 20.88 4.12
C ALA A 152 -26.24 20.37 4.07
#